data_AF-A0A2T1KQQ4-F1
#
_entry.id   AF-A0A2T1KQQ4-F1
#
_cell.length_a   1.000
_cell.length_b   1.000
_cell.length_c   1.000
_cell.angle_alpha   90.00
_cell.angle_beta   90.00
_cell.angle_gamma   90.00
#
_symmetry.space_group_name_H-M   'P 1'
#
loop_
_entity.id
_entity.type
_entity.pdbx_description
1 polymer ?
#
loop_
_entity_poly.entity_id
_entity_poly.type
_entity_poly.pdbx_seq_one_letter_code
_entity_poly.pdbx_strand_id
1 'polypeptide(L)'
;MTATANAETSYQPDNQGPTLLTITQLCQAEPAITKGGIRHLLFTKGHDLPGVYRFGRKLLFDRVEFMEGIKQGHTAQISGRGQA
;
A
#
# COMPACT_ATOMS: atom_id res chain seq x y z
N MET A 1 32.88 27.53 32.19
CA MET A 1 31.90 26.45 32.46
C MET A 1 31.12 26.24 31.17
N THR A 2 31.01 24.97 30.78
CA THR A 2 30.79 24.45 29.42
C THR A 2 29.42 24.78 28.83
N ALA A 3 29.41 25.28 27.59
CA ALA A 3 28.21 25.44 26.77
C ALA A 3 27.77 24.05 26.25
N THR A 4 26.58 23.62 26.66
CA THR A 4 25.96 22.37 26.23
C THR A 4 25.51 22.51 24.79
N ALA A 5 26.16 21.78 23.87
CA ALA A 5 25.73 21.67 22.49
C ALA A 5 24.42 20.87 22.45
N ASN A 6 23.31 21.54 22.16
CA ASN A 6 22.05 20.88 21.85
C ASN A 6 22.20 20.22 20.48
N ALA A 7 22.19 18.89 20.45
CA ALA A 7 22.15 18.12 19.22
C ALA A 7 20.79 18.33 18.55
N GLU A 8 20.74 19.28 17.63
CA GLU A 8 19.62 19.45 16.71
C GLU A 8 19.56 18.21 15.81
N THR A 9 18.67 17.27 16.14
CA THR A 9 18.29 16.21 15.22
C THR A 9 17.54 16.86 14.08
N SER A 10 18.26 17.17 13.00
CA SER A 10 17.69 17.60 11.73
C SER A 10 16.79 16.48 11.21
N TYR A 11 15.48 16.61 11.40
CA TYR A 11 14.50 15.82 10.67
C TYR A 11 14.61 16.24 9.20
N GLN A 12 15.41 15.51 8.41
CA GLN A 12 15.29 15.57 6.97
C GLN A 12 13.98 14.84 6.64
N PRO A 13 12.95 15.52 6.11
CA PRO A 13 11.84 14.78 5.54
C PRO A 13 12.44 14.07 4.33
N ASP A 14 12.69 12.77 4.47
CA ASP A 14 12.95 11.94 3.31
C ASP A 14 11.80 12.23 2.35
N ASN A 15 12.12 12.59 1.11
CA ASN A 15 11.18 13.07 0.10
C ASN A 15 10.35 11.90 -0.46
N GLN A 16 10.07 10.91 0.39
CA GLN A 16 9.24 9.76 0.15
C GLN A 16 7.82 10.22 0.48
N GLY A 17 7.00 10.39 -0.56
CA GLY A 17 5.59 10.73 -0.42
C GLY A 17 4.85 9.80 0.56
N PRO A 18 3.57 10.09 0.86
CA PRO A 18 2.82 9.37 1.90
C PRO A 18 2.96 7.85 1.76
N THR A 19 3.51 7.20 2.80
CA THR A 19 3.79 5.75 2.85
C THR A 19 2.54 4.91 2.60
N LEU A 20 1.39 5.44 3.03
CA LEU A 20 0.09 4.78 2.93
C LEU A 20 -0.85 5.58 2.04
N LEU A 21 -1.32 4.92 0.98
CA LEU A 21 -2.23 5.49 -0.01
C LEU A 21 -3.65 4.97 0.20
N THR A 22 -4.64 5.84 0.00
CA THR A 22 -6.01 5.37 -0.23
C THR A 22 -6.12 4.72 -1.62
N ILE A 23 -7.18 3.94 -1.87
CA ILE A 23 -7.44 3.33 -3.19
C ILE A 23 -7.38 4.37 -4.32
N THR A 24 -7.92 5.58 -4.10
CA THR A 24 -7.89 6.64 -5.13
C THR A 24 -6.47 7.12 -5.42
N GLN A 25 -5.66 7.31 -4.39
CA GLN A 25 -4.27 7.74 -4.54
C GLN A 25 -3.41 6.64 -5.16
N LEU A 26 -3.64 5.37 -4.79
CA LEU A 26 -2.97 4.22 -5.41
C LEU A 26 -3.25 4.17 -6.92
N CYS A 27 -4.51 4.30 -7.35
CA CYS A 27 -4.85 4.32 -8.78
C CYS A 27 -4.28 5.53 -9.54
N GLN A 28 -4.04 6.65 -8.85
CA GLN A 28 -3.38 7.81 -9.45
C GLN A 28 -1.86 7.57 -9.62
N ALA A 29 -1.24 6.92 -8.63
CA ALA A 29 0.18 6.58 -8.66
C ALA A 29 0.50 5.41 -9.60
N GLU A 30 -0.42 4.46 -9.75
CA GLU A 30 -0.29 3.26 -10.58
C GLU A 30 -1.44 3.16 -11.59
N PRO A 31 -1.32 3.79 -12.78
CA PRO A 31 -2.40 3.87 -13.76
C PRO A 31 -2.91 2.51 -14.29
N ALA A 32 -2.07 1.46 -14.20
CA ALA A 32 -2.46 0.10 -14.56
C ALA A 32 -3.48 -0.52 -13.57
N ILE A 33 -3.63 0.07 -12.38
CA ILE A 33 -4.51 -0.42 -11.32
C ILE A 33 -5.77 0.44 -11.27
N THR A 34 -6.93 -0.21 -11.40
CA THR A 34 -8.23 0.47 -11.34
C THR A 34 -8.94 0.25 -10.01
N LYS A 35 -9.79 1.21 -9.61
CA LYS A 35 -10.64 1.07 -8.42
C LYS A 35 -11.52 -0.18 -8.49
N GLY A 36 -12.02 -0.51 -9.68
CA GLY A 36 -12.83 -1.72 -9.93
C GLY A 36 -12.02 -3.00 -9.70
N GLY A 37 -10.80 -3.06 -10.24
CA GLY A 37 -9.90 -4.20 -10.04
C GLY A 37 -9.53 -4.41 -8.57
N ILE A 38 -9.18 -3.34 -7.85
CA ILE A 38 -8.90 -3.42 -6.40
C ILE A 38 -10.14 -3.89 -5.63
N ARG A 39 -11.33 -3.37 -5.91
CA ARG A 39 -12.56 -3.82 -5.25
C ARG A 39 -12.83 -5.30 -5.52
N HIS A 40 -12.62 -5.76 -6.75
CA HIS A 40 -12.80 -7.16 -7.11
C HIS A 40 -11.78 -8.06 -6.38
N LEU A 41 -10.51 -7.66 -6.35
CA LEU A 41 -9.46 -8.33 -5.57
C LEU A 41 -9.86 -8.47 -4.10
N LEU A 42 -10.27 -7.38 -3.46
CA LEU A 42 -10.65 -7.37 -2.05
C LEU A 42 -11.90 -8.20 -1.77
N PHE A 43 -12.86 -8.22 -2.70
CA PHE A 43 -14.03 -9.08 -2.59
C PHE A 43 -13.66 -10.57 -2.69
N THR A 44 -12.73 -10.92 -3.59
CA THR A 44 -12.34 -12.31 -3.85
C THR A 44 -11.36 -12.86 -2.81
N LYS A 45 -10.41 -12.05 -2.35
CA LYS A 45 -9.32 -12.47 -1.44
C LYS A 45 -9.47 -11.95 -0.01
N GLY A 46 -10.36 -10.99 0.22
CA GLY A 46 -10.44 -10.30 1.49
C GLY A 46 -9.37 -9.21 1.63
N HIS A 47 -9.06 -8.84 2.88
CA HIS A 47 -8.13 -7.77 3.22
C HIS A 47 -6.75 -8.26 3.67
N ASP A 48 -6.55 -9.58 3.77
CA ASP A 48 -5.29 -10.20 4.18
C ASP A 48 -4.37 -10.34 2.97
N LEU A 49 -3.86 -9.20 2.51
CA LEU A 49 -2.99 -9.08 1.35
C LEU A 49 -1.76 -8.25 1.74
N PRO A 50 -0.57 -8.57 1.21
CA PRO A 50 0.63 -7.78 1.45
C PRO A 50 0.39 -6.32 1.11
N GLY A 51 0.78 -5.42 2.01
CA GLY A 51 0.61 -3.98 1.84
C GLY A 51 -0.81 -3.46 1.98
N VAL A 52 -1.80 -4.27 2.37
CA VAL A 52 -3.18 -3.83 2.58
C VAL A 52 -3.49 -3.73 4.08
N TYR A 53 -3.79 -2.52 4.53
CA TYR A 53 -4.00 -2.22 5.94
C TYR A 53 -5.39 -1.63 6.18
N ARG A 54 -6.10 -2.19 7.17
CA ARG A 54 -7.37 -1.61 7.64
C ARG A 54 -7.12 -0.50 8.64
N PHE A 55 -7.70 0.67 8.38
CA PHE A 55 -7.78 1.78 9.32
C PHE A 55 -9.26 2.12 9.58
N GLY A 56 -9.87 1.36 10.50
CA GLY A 56 -11.31 1.40 10.77
C GLY A 56 -12.14 1.03 9.53
N ARG A 57 -12.87 2.01 8.99
CA ARG A 57 -13.66 1.88 7.75
C ARG A 57 -12.88 2.17 6.46
N LYS A 58 -11.62 2.60 6.57
CA LYS A 58 -10.75 2.89 5.42
C LYS A 58 -9.81 1.73 5.16
N LEU A 59 -9.43 1.58 3.90
CA LEU A 59 -8.32 0.74 3.46
C LEU A 59 -7.19 1.63 2.99
N LEU A 60 -6.01 1.31 3.48
CA LEU A 60 -4.75 1.97 3.18
C LEU A 60 -3.81 0.96 2.52
N PHE A 61 -2.99 1.43 1.60
CA PHE A 61 -2.10 0.61 0.79
C PHE A 61 -0.67 1.12 0.96
N ASP A 62 0.21 0.27 1.46
CA ASP A 62 1.63 0.48 1.23
C ASP A 62 1.92 0.12 -0.22
N ARG A 63 2.29 1.12 -1.02
CA ARG A 63 2.49 0.93 -2.46
C ARG A 63 3.59 -0.08 -2.75
N VAL A 64 4.70 -0.04 -2.01
CA VAL A 64 5.87 -0.89 -2.30
C VAL A 64 5.51 -2.34 -2.00
N GLU A 65 5.03 -2.59 -0.77
CA GLU A 65 4.67 -3.92 -0.32
C GLU A 65 3.53 -4.52 -1.15
N PHE A 66 2.52 -3.71 -1.50
CA PHE A 66 1.41 -4.16 -2.33
C PHE A 66 1.87 -4.56 -3.74
N MET A 67 2.75 -3.77 -4.36
CA MET A 67 3.29 -4.08 -5.69
C MET A 67 4.20 -5.31 -5.66
N GLU A 68 4.97 -5.51 -4.60
CA GLU A 68 5.74 -6.75 -4.40
C GLU A 68 4.83 -7.96 -4.25
N GLY A 69 3.75 -7.85 -3.47
CA GLY A 69 2.76 -8.92 -3.34
C GLY A 69 2.09 -9.31 -4.67
N ILE A 70 1.80 -8.32 -5.53
CA ILE A 70 1.33 -8.57 -6.89
C ILE A 70 2.37 -9.36 -7.69
N LYS A 71 3.64 -8.93 -7.69
CA LYS A 71 4.73 -9.59 -8.42
C LYS A 71 4.99 -11.02 -7.93
N GLN A 72 4.78 -11.29 -6.64
CA GLN A 72 4.88 -12.61 -6.02
C GLN A 72 3.66 -13.51 -6.30
N GLY A 73 2.62 -12.98 -6.95
CA GLY A 73 1.47 -13.77 -7.39
C GLY A 73 0.33 -13.88 -6.37
N HIS A 74 0.34 -13.13 -5.27
CA HIS A 74 -0.76 -13.13 -4.29
C HIS A 74 -2.12 -12.73 -4.90
N THR A 75 -2.08 -12.01 -6.01
CA THR A 75 -3.25 -11.55 -6.78
C THR A 75 -3.45 -12.28 -8.11
N ALA A 76 -2.72 -13.37 -8.38
CA ALA A 76 -2.76 -14.05 -9.68
C ALA A 76 -4.11 -14.74 -9.96
N GLN A 77 -4.78 -15.25 -8.92
CA GLN A 77 -6.08 -15.90 -9.03
C GLN A 77 -7.18 -15.05 -8.40
N ILE A 78 -7.63 -14.03 -9.14
CA ILE A 78 -8.67 -13.11 -8.69
C ILE A 78 -9.91 -13.11 -9.57
N SER A 79 -9.86 -13.78 -10.72
CA SER A 79 -10.99 -13.95 -11.64
C SER A 79 -10.93 -15.34 -12.28
N GLY A 80 -12.09 -15.99 -12.43
CA GLY A 80 -12.22 -17.30 -13.06
C GLY A 80 -11.63 -18.44 -12.24
N ARG A 81 -12.47 -19.14 -11.47
CA ARG A 81 -12.13 -20.49 -11.03
C ARG A 81 -12.30 -21.40 -12.25
N GLY A 82 -11.20 -21.81 -12.87
CA GLY A 82 -11.15 -23.18 -13.39
C GLY A 82 -11.36 -24.08 -12.17
N GLN A 83 -12.46 -24.82 -12.17
CA GLN A 83 -12.72 -25.86 -11.18
C GLN A 83 -11.52 -26.81 -11.16
N ALA A 84 -11.01 -27.14 -9.97
CA ALA A 84 -10.19 -28.32 -9.78
C ALA A 84 -11.11 -29.53 -9.64
#